data_AF-A0A971B6A8-F1
#
_entry.id   AF-A0A971B6A8-F1
#
_cell.length_a   1.000
_cell.length_b   1.000
_cell.length_c   1.000
_cell.angle_alpha   90.00
_cell.angle_beta   90.00
_cell.angle_gamma   90.00
#
_symmetry.space_group_name_H-M   'P 1'
#
loop_
_entity.id
_entity.type
_entity.pdbx_description
1 polymer ?
#
loop_
_entity_poly.entity_id
_entity_poly.type
_entity_poly.pdbx_seq_one_letter_code
_entity_poly.pdbx_strand_id
1 'polypeptide(L)'
;MLKNLLFVPKAGQARIPTFTNMRAPCAEVPNKDSETAFDLKKEYPTVKIIQAAATRRSGRHAVTRRRFLADCALWGGGLAAAVGVPHLGRSAEQVRADDRGATEAAAQNASEAIEKAHHELWRRFIDSRWHTIYNHADLDGTVVLPTAEECRADKPNALSWDISISDGAMFGGLYMEAAVHRSTITGKAEDRDKATRIADGLVKLATVGQTKGFIARGLTADGSAHYALSSNDQTLPWLYGMWRYLRSDIPDEGRRQAVKAEIIEVVEALDSHGWRVPGDRAPFDYFGSFGDFGWNGAPRLLFLLKMAADVTGDGKWEDLYRRMVEEKAPSGKTSRLETCRKGMVSALKTYHTWTACPGVVGLRGLWELENDPALKAAYEEGLRASAAVAAESLSLALEFDNDDRQPFLVDWHAINELWHPQGSVKETLQLARRQLELLDSLSPRRGYEVRLMREPLFAAWVVALCPDPAVVRRHTPAILEAIGRYRWDRLYLSQFFAAESAYYRLQLSGLASSSSSLRSRK
;
A
#
# COMPACT_ATOMS: atom_id res chain seq x y z
N MET A 1 44.03 39.60 -27.39
CA MET A 1 43.65 40.98 -27.03
C MET A 1 42.13 40.97 -26.83
N LEU A 2 41.63 40.98 -25.58
CA LEU A 2 41.13 42.17 -24.86
C LEU A 2 40.17 43.03 -25.72
N LYS A 3 38.97 43.47 -25.31
CA LYS A 3 38.21 43.42 -24.06
C LYS A 3 36.84 44.11 -24.33
N ASN A 4 35.86 43.85 -23.45
CA ASN A 4 34.66 44.62 -23.08
C ASN A 4 33.36 44.40 -23.91
N LEU A 5 32.32 43.72 -23.38
CA LEU A 5 31.39 44.01 -22.26
C LEU A 5 30.49 45.22 -22.48
N LEU A 6 29.17 44.96 -22.59
CA LEU A 6 28.13 45.60 -21.76
C LEU A 6 26.87 44.72 -21.70
N PHE A 7 26.16 44.87 -20.59
CA PHE A 7 25.34 43.90 -19.86
C PHE A 7 23.86 44.33 -19.90
N VAL A 8 22.90 43.40 -20.01
CA VAL A 8 21.47 43.58 -19.65
C VAL A 8 20.93 42.25 -19.08
N PRO A 9 20.12 42.23 -18.00
CA PRO A 9 19.99 41.07 -17.10
C PRO A 9 18.91 40.06 -17.52
N LYS A 10 19.17 38.76 -17.27
CA LYS A 10 18.16 37.69 -17.30
C LYS A 10 17.60 37.45 -15.90
N ALA A 11 16.28 37.53 -15.77
CA ALA A 11 15.54 37.13 -14.59
C ALA A 11 15.38 35.60 -14.51
N GLY A 12 15.85 35.02 -13.41
CA GLY A 12 15.19 33.95 -12.66
C GLY A 12 14.77 32.67 -13.38
N GLN A 13 15.72 31.83 -13.81
CA GLN A 13 15.45 30.39 -13.89
C GLN A 13 15.64 29.78 -12.49
N ALA A 14 14.53 29.54 -11.81
CA ALA A 14 14.52 28.67 -10.63
C ALA A 14 14.96 27.27 -11.09
N ARG A 15 16.13 26.83 -10.63
CA ARG A 15 16.59 25.47 -10.80
C ARG A 15 15.65 24.55 -10.02
N ILE A 16 14.82 23.82 -10.74
CA ILE A 16 14.07 22.67 -10.22
C ILE A 16 15.13 21.65 -9.77
N PRO A 17 15.17 21.22 -8.50
CA PRO A 17 16.07 20.16 -8.10
C PRO A 17 15.60 18.86 -8.75
N THR A 18 16.46 18.24 -9.56
CA THR A 18 16.32 16.86 -9.99
C THR A 18 16.31 15.94 -8.76
N PHE A 19 15.14 15.44 -8.40
CA PHE A 19 14.93 14.46 -7.33
C PHE A 19 14.84 13.06 -7.93
N THR A 20 15.99 12.42 -8.16
CA THR A 20 16.10 10.99 -8.44
C THR A 20 16.28 10.23 -7.13
N ASN A 21 15.20 9.64 -6.60
CA ASN A 21 15.23 8.56 -5.60
C ASN A 21 13.82 7.97 -5.41
N MET A 22 13.26 7.34 -6.45
CA MET A 22 12.19 6.37 -6.25
C MET A 22 12.85 4.99 -6.16
N ARG A 23 13.00 4.49 -4.93
CA ARG A 23 13.50 3.13 -4.71
C ARG A 23 12.38 2.13 -4.96
N ALA A 24 12.71 1.08 -5.70
CA ALA A 24 11.83 -0.04 -6.03
C ALA A 24 11.04 -0.59 -4.83
N PRO A 25 9.80 -1.11 -5.04
CA PRO A 25 9.15 -1.95 -4.06
C PRO A 25 10.04 -3.17 -3.77
N CYS A 26 10.36 -3.41 -2.50
CA CYS A 26 11.27 -4.46 -2.04
C CYS A 26 12.73 -4.34 -2.55
N ALA A 27 13.44 -3.36 -2.00
CA ALA A 27 14.79 -3.66 -1.51
C ALA A 27 14.67 -3.99 -0.02
N GLU A 28 14.96 -5.23 0.36
CA GLU A 28 15.39 -5.51 1.74
C GLU A 28 16.49 -4.51 2.06
N VAL A 29 16.22 -3.57 2.95
CA VAL A 29 17.27 -2.79 3.58
C VAL A 29 17.95 -3.78 4.51
N PRO A 30 19.24 -4.11 4.32
CA PRO A 30 19.94 -4.98 5.26
C PRO A 30 19.83 -4.31 6.62
N ASN A 31 19.12 -4.96 7.55
CA ASN A 31 19.14 -4.54 8.93
C ASN A 31 20.59 -4.73 9.40
N LYS A 32 21.20 -3.71 10.02
CA LYS A 32 22.58 -3.77 10.54
C LYS A 32 22.81 -4.92 11.53
N ASP A 33 21.74 -5.59 11.96
CA ASP A 33 21.73 -6.72 12.88
C ASP A 33 21.66 -8.10 12.17
N SER A 34 21.89 -8.19 10.86
CA SER A 34 21.80 -9.46 10.08
C SER A 34 23.15 -10.04 9.58
N GLU A 35 24.29 -9.49 10.01
CA GLU A 35 25.60 -10.11 9.75
C GLU A 35 25.87 -11.31 10.69
N THR A 36 25.18 -12.43 10.51
CA THR A 36 25.71 -13.75 10.88
C THR A 36 24.99 -14.85 10.12
N ALA A 37 25.46 -15.12 8.90
CA ALA A 37 25.61 -16.47 8.33
C ALA A 37 26.08 -16.32 6.88
N PHE A 38 27.40 -16.24 6.66
CA PHE A 38 28.15 -16.86 5.54
C PHE A 38 29.59 -16.35 5.63
N ASP A 39 30.51 -17.26 5.96
CA ASP A 39 31.93 -17.00 6.12
C ASP A 39 32.58 -16.73 4.76
N LEU A 40 32.67 -15.45 4.38
CA LEU A 40 33.40 -14.97 3.20
C LEU A 40 34.75 -14.38 3.64
N LYS A 41 35.62 -15.23 4.21
CA LYS A 41 37.05 -14.93 4.39
C LYS A 41 37.92 -16.00 3.75
N LYS A 42 37.79 -16.18 2.44
CA LYS A 42 38.83 -16.76 1.59
C LYS A 42 38.62 -16.27 0.17
N GLU A 43 39.35 -15.22 -0.19
CA GLU A 43 40.13 -15.09 -1.43
C GLU A 43 40.36 -13.60 -1.82
N TYR A 44 41.65 -13.27 -1.93
CA TYR A 44 42.29 -12.08 -2.50
C TYR A 44 42.62 -10.85 -1.62
N PRO A 45 43.81 -10.23 -1.84
CA PRO A 45 44.53 -9.48 -0.82
C PRO A 45 44.39 -7.96 -0.95
N THR A 46 44.53 -7.31 0.21
CA THR A 46 44.87 -5.90 0.51
C THR A 46 45.27 -4.97 -0.65
N VAL A 47 44.57 -3.84 -0.75
CA VAL A 47 45.19 -2.55 -1.12
C VAL A 47 44.74 -1.49 -0.12
N LYS A 48 45.69 -1.04 0.72
CA LYS A 48 45.59 0.19 1.52
C LYS A 48 45.66 1.40 0.60
N ILE A 49 44.95 2.50 0.89
CA ILE A 49 45.48 3.87 0.85
C ILE A 49 44.50 4.88 1.51
N ILE A 50 45.01 5.44 2.63
CA ILE A 50 44.97 6.80 3.18
C ILE A 50 43.63 7.43 3.65
N GLN A 51 43.49 7.43 4.97
CA GLN A 51 42.86 8.49 5.78
C GLN A 51 43.86 9.62 6.08
N ALA A 52 43.46 10.87 5.82
CA ALA A 52 43.78 12.10 6.57
C ALA A 52 42.83 13.18 6.02
N ALA A 53 42.21 14.09 6.75
CA ALA A 53 42.49 14.66 8.06
C ALA A 53 41.20 15.32 8.57
N ALA A 54 41.01 15.34 9.89
CA ALA A 54 40.51 16.50 10.65
C ALA A 54 40.33 16.11 12.12
N THR A 55 41.44 16.05 12.84
CA THR A 55 41.46 16.01 14.30
C THR A 55 41.71 17.42 14.83
N ARG A 56 40.92 17.77 15.85
CA ARG A 56 41.19 18.74 16.93
C ARG A 56 40.86 20.22 16.69
N ARG A 57 39.80 20.67 17.38
CA ARG A 57 39.87 21.31 18.72
C ARG A 57 38.49 21.15 19.36
N SER A 58 38.29 20.27 20.35
CA SER A 58 38.55 20.45 21.80
C SER A 58 38.19 21.86 22.30
N GLY A 59 37.27 22.05 23.23
CA GLY A 59 36.48 21.07 23.97
C GLY A 59 35.65 21.69 25.08
N ARG A 60 35.02 20.78 25.85
CA ARG A 60 34.52 20.86 27.24
C ARG A 60 33.52 22.00 27.53
N HIS A 61 32.31 21.73 28.00
CA HIS A 61 32.02 20.99 29.22
C HIS A 61 30.64 20.31 29.15
N ALA A 62 30.60 19.05 29.56
CA ALA A 62 29.40 18.41 30.06
C ALA A 62 29.16 18.86 31.51
N VAL A 63 27.89 18.94 31.95
CA VAL A 63 27.35 18.43 33.22
C VAL A 63 25.82 18.65 33.21
N THR A 64 25.13 17.55 32.87
CA THR A 64 23.98 16.94 33.56
C THR A 64 22.91 17.75 34.33
N ARG A 65 21.67 17.31 34.05
CA ARG A 65 20.60 16.78 34.97
C ARG A 65 19.34 17.64 35.19
N ARG A 66 18.23 17.00 34.78
CA ARG A 66 16.96 16.76 35.49
C ARG A 66 15.93 17.90 35.64
N ARG A 67 14.78 17.60 35.00
CA ARG A 67 13.40 17.48 35.54
C ARG A 67 12.58 18.74 35.89
N PHE A 68 11.30 18.59 35.51
CA PHE A 68 10.06 19.07 36.15
C PHE A 68 9.68 20.53 35.87
N LEU A 69 8.57 20.78 35.15
CA LEU A 69 7.15 20.69 35.52
C LEU A 69 6.65 21.95 36.25
N ALA A 70 5.54 22.46 35.71
CA ALA A 70 4.38 22.95 36.43
C ALA A 70 4.48 24.32 37.14
N ASP A 71 3.69 25.26 36.60
CA ASP A 71 2.53 25.86 37.27
C ASP A 71 2.46 27.40 37.31
N CYS A 72 1.34 27.83 36.73
CA CYS A 72 0.41 28.89 37.11
C CYS A 72 0.83 30.04 38.04
N ALA A 73 0.35 31.20 37.55
CA ALA A 73 -0.32 32.28 38.28
C ALA A 73 0.54 33.27 39.06
N LEU A 74 0.46 34.54 38.65
CA LEU A 74 -0.23 35.61 39.39
C LEU A 74 -0.02 36.96 38.69
N TRP A 75 -0.85 37.93 39.10
CA TRP A 75 -0.94 39.33 38.68
C TRP A 75 -1.87 39.58 37.50
N GLY A 76 -2.91 40.39 37.60
CA GLY A 76 -3.23 41.44 38.57
C GLY A 76 -4.09 42.45 37.81
N GLY A 77 -5.20 42.88 38.42
CA GLY A 77 -6.29 43.57 37.73
C GLY A 77 -5.95 44.90 37.06
N GLY A 78 -6.81 45.28 36.12
CA GLY A 78 -6.88 46.61 35.52
C GLY A 78 -8.22 46.78 34.81
N LEU A 79 -9.04 47.72 35.29
CA LEU A 79 -10.33 48.12 34.72
C LEU A 79 -10.21 48.43 33.22
N ALA A 80 -11.07 47.83 32.40
CA ALA A 80 -11.30 48.25 31.02
C ALA A 80 -12.70 48.87 30.90
N ALA A 81 -12.72 50.12 30.48
CA ALA A 81 -13.91 50.86 30.09
C ALA A 81 -14.62 50.17 28.93
N ALA A 82 -15.95 50.15 28.99
CA ALA A 82 -16.82 49.62 27.96
C ALA A 82 -16.68 50.42 26.66
N VAL A 83 -16.10 49.80 25.64
CA VAL A 83 -16.32 50.14 24.23
C VAL A 83 -17.00 48.93 23.62
N GLY A 84 -18.28 49.09 23.28
CA GLY A 84 -19.09 48.06 22.64
C GLY A 84 -18.54 47.74 21.26
N VAL A 85 -17.78 46.66 21.17
CA VAL A 85 -17.59 45.91 19.93
C VAL A 85 -18.64 44.81 19.94
N PRO A 86 -19.48 44.65 18.90
CA PRO A 86 -20.41 43.53 18.86
C PRO A 86 -19.58 42.24 18.82
N HIS A 87 -19.60 41.49 19.93
CA HIS A 87 -19.07 40.14 19.99
C HIS A 87 -19.89 39.27 19.03
N LEU A 88 -19.42 39.14 17.79
CA LEU A 88 -19.73 38.01 16.92
C LEU A 88 -18.96 36.76 17.41
N GLY A 89 -19.16 36.42 18.69
CA GLY A 89 -18.71 35.14 19.22
C GLY A 89 -19.74 34.09 18.85
N ARG A 90 -19.41 33.21 17.89
CA ARG A 90 -20.25 32.05 17.61
C ARG A 90 -20.41 31.22 18.88
N SER A 91 -21.64 30.84 19.21
CA SER A 91 -21.89 29.92 20.32
C SER A 91 -21.28 28.55 20.03
N ALA A 92 -20.92 27.79 21.06
CA ALA A 92 -20.43 26.42 20.90
C ALA A 92 -21.41 25.51 20.15
N GLU A 93 -22.70 25.82 20.21
CA GLU A 93 -23.76 25.11 19.48
C GLU A 93 -23.77 25.46 17.98
N GLN A 94 -23.53 26.73 17.63
CA GLN A 94 -23.34 27.17 16.24
C GLN A 94 -22.06 26.58 15.62
N VAL A 95 -20.94 26.56 16.35
CA VAL A 95 -19.70 25.92 15.87
C VAL A 95 -19.93 24.43 15.60
N ARG A 96 -20.61 23.72 16.51
CA ARG A 96 -20.97 22.31 16.31
C ARG A 96 -21.94 22.09 15.15
N ALA A 97 -22.85 23.03 14.88
CA ALA A 97 -23.78 22.95 13.76
C ALA A 97 -23.05 23.19 12.42
N ASP A 98 -22.15 24.17 12.37
CA ASP A 98 -21.32 24.47 11.21
C ASP A 98 -20.35 23.31 10.88
N ASP A 99 -19.69 22.75 11.90
CA ASP A 99 -18.80 21.58 11.74
C ASP A 99 -19.56 20.35 11.23
N ARG A 100 -20.80 20.13 11.69
CA ARG A 100 -21.68 19.08 11.17
C ARG A 100 -22.06 19.32 9.72
N GLY A 101 -22.47 20.55 9.37
CA GLY A 101 -22.83 20.91 8.00
C GLY A 101 -21.65 20.78 7.02
N ALA A 102 -20.44 21.18 7.43
CA ALA A 102 -19.23 21.02 6.63
C ALA A 102 -18.87 19.54 6.42
N THR A 103 -19.02 18.71 7.45
CA THR A 103 -18.78 17.27 7.36
C THR A 103 -19.79 16.58 6.44
N GLU A 104 -21.07 16.95 6.51
CA GLU A 104 -22.11 16.42 5.62
C GLU A 104 -21.87 16.80 4.16
N ALA A 105 -21.47 18.05 3.89
CA ALA A 105 -21.11 18.51 2.55
C ALA A 105 -19.88 17.76 2.00
N ALA A 106 -18.85 17.57 2.82
CA ALA A 106 -17.67 16.79 2.45
C ALA A 106 -18.02 15.32 2.15
N ALA A 107 -18.90 14.71 2.95
CA ALA A 107 -19.36 13.34 2.73
C ALA A 107 -20.18 13.19 1.44
N GLN A 108 -21.01 14.18 1.10
CA GLN A 108 -21.76 14.22 -0.16
C GLN A 108 -20.82 14.35 -1.37
N ASN A 109 -19.86 15.29 -1.31
CA ASN A 109 -18.85 15.46 -2.35
C ASN A 109 -18.01 14.19 -2.55
N ALA A 110 -17.59 13.55 -1.45
CA ALA A 110 -16.86 12.29 -1.50
C ALA A 110 -17.71 11.16 -2.10
N SER A 111 -19.02 11.12 -1.83
CA SER A 111 -19.93 10.13 -2.43
C SER A 111 -19.96 10.24 -3.96
N GLU A 112 -20.14 11.45 -4.48
CA GLU A 112 -20.14 11.70 -5.93
C GLU A 112 -18.76 11.45 -6.56
N ALA A 113 -17.69 11.79 -5.85
CA ALA A 113 -16.33 11.50 -6.29
C ALA A 113 -16.09 9.99 -6.38
N ILE A 114 -16.55 9.20 -5.41
CA ILE A 114 -16.37 7.75 -5.39
C ILE A 114 -17.16 7.06 -6.50
N GLU A 115 -18.37 7.50 -6.83
CA GLU A 115 -19.09 6.94 -7.99
C GLU A 115 -18.36 7.21 -9.31
N LYS A 116 -17.71 8.38 -9.46
CA LYS A 116 -16.86 8.69 -10.63
C LYS A 116 -15.59 7.84 -10.65
N ALA A 117 -14.94 7.66 -9.49
CA ALA A 117 -13.78 6.79 -9.36
C ALA A 117 -14.13 5.35 -9.76
N HIS A 118 -15.24 4.83 -9.23
CA HIS A 118 -15.75 3.50 -9.54
C HIS A 118 -16.05 3.34 -11.03
N HIS A 119 -16.71 4.32 -11.65
CA HIS A 119 -16.96 4.32 -13.08
C HIS A 119 -15.64 4.22 -13.88
N GLU A 120 -14.65 5.06 -13.57
CA GLU A 120 -13.37 5.04 -14.29
C GLU A 120 -12.55 3.77 -14.04
N LEU A 121 -12.59 3.20 -12.83
CA LEU A 121 -11.95 1.91 -12.52
C LEU A 121 -12.48 0.82 -13.45
N TRP A 122 -13.80 0.66 -13.49
CA TRP A 122 -14.47 -0.39 -14.28
C TRP A 122 -14.44 -0.12 -15.78
N ARG A 123 -14.43 1.14 -16.20
CA ARG A 123 -14.39 1.52 -17.62
C ARG A 123 -13.02 1.28 -18.25
N ARG A 124 -11.91 1.56 -17.54
CA ARG A 124 -10.55 1.55 -18.12
C ARG A 124 -9.61 0.49 -17.57
N PHE A 125 -9.71 0.18 -16.28
CA PHE A 125 -8.65 -0.55 -15.58
C PHE A 125 -9.02 -2.01 -15.30
N ILE A 126 -10.30 -2.37 -15.33
CA ILE A 126 -10.71 -3.78 -15.22
C ILE A 126 -10.63 -4.45 -16.59
N ASP A 127 -9.81 -5.48 -16.68
CA ASP A 127 -9.76 -6.36 -17.84
C ASP A 127 -11.09 -7.11 -17.98
N SER A 128 -11.83 -6.86 -19.06
CA SER A 128 -13.09 -7.57 -19.31
C SER A 128 -12.91 -9.05 -19.65
N ARG A 129 -11.71 -9.47 -20.10
CA ARG A 129 -11.38 -10.86 -20.47
C ARG A 129 -11.03 -11.71 -19.25
N TRP A 130 -10.22 -11.15 -18.35
CA TRP A 130 -9.64 -11.89 -17.22
C TRP A 130 -10.04 -11.37 -15.84
N HIS A 131 -10.78 -10.26 -15.78
CA HIS A 131 -11.25 -9.63 -14.54
C HIS A 131 -10.13 -9.23 -13.58
N THR A 132 -8.93 -9.02 -14.11
CA THR A 132 -7.76 -8.49 -13.40
C THR A 132 -7.72 -6.96 -13.53
N ILE A 133 -7.06 -6.30 -12.58
CA ILE A 133 -6.90 -4.84 -12.61
C ILE A 133 -5.55 -4.50 -13.24
N TYR A 134 -5.56 -3.64 -14.26
CA TYR A 134 -4.34 -3.10 -14.86
C TYR A 134 -3.65 -2.10 -13.94
N ASN A 135 -2.32 -2.00 -14.07
CA ASN A 135 -1.52 -0.96 -13.40
C ASN A 135 -1.86 0.43 -13.93
N HIS A 136 -1.93 0.55 -15.25
CA HIS A 136 -2.24 1.80 -15.92
C HIS A 136 -2.97 1.58 -17.24
N ALA A 137 -3.63 2.64 -17.70
CA ALA A 137 -4.29 2.77 -18.98
C ALA A 137 -4.15 4.23 -19.44
N ASP A 138 -4.24 4.47 -20.74
CA ASP A 138 -4.41 5.83 -21.27
C ASP A 138 -5.81 6.35 -20.92
N LEU A 139 -6.03 7.66 -21.11
CA LEU A 139 -7.24 8.35 -20.68
C LEU A 139 -8.50 7.83 -21.40
N ASP A 140 -8.35 7.33 -22.63
CA ASP A 140 -9.42 6.71 -23.40
C ASP A 140 -9.71 5.25 -22.99
N GLY A 141 -8.80 4.62 -22.23
CA GLY A 141 -8.86 3.21 -21.82
C GLY A 141 -7.92 2.29 -22.62
N THR A 142 -7.08 2.82 -23.50
CA THR A 142 -6.06 2.05 -24.22
C THR A 142 -5.03 1.48 -23.25
N VAL A 143 -4.66 0.20 -23.44
CA VAL A 143 -3.66 -0.49 -22.63
C VAL A 143 -2.69 -1.23 -23.54
N VAL A 144 -1.38 -1.08 -23.28
CA VAL A 144 -0.33 -1.81 -23.99
C VAL A 144 0.00 -3.08 -23.20
N LEU A 145 -0.51 -4.23 -23.66
CA LEU A 145 -0.28 -5.53 -23.06
C LEU A 145 0.95 -6.22 -23.67
N PRO A 146 1.75 -6.96 -22.88
CA PRO A 146 2.80 -7.80 -23.44
C PRO A 146 2.22 -8.93 -24.29
N THR A 147 3.00 -9.33 -25.30
CA THR A 147 2.75 -10.55 -26.06
C THR A 147 3.19 -11.79 -25.28
N ALA A 148 2.73 -12.96 -25.71
CA ALA A 148 3.14 -14.23 -25.10
C ALA A 148 4.64 -14.52 -25.29
N GLU A 149 5.23 -14.07 -26.39
CA GLU A 149 6.68 -14.16 -26.62
C GLU A 149 7.44 -13.29 -25.61
N GLU A 150 6.98 -12.06 -25.36
CA GLU A 150 7.60 -11.16 -24.39
C GLU A 150 7.49 -11.65 -22.96
N CYS A 151 6.34 -12.21 -22.56
CA CYS A 151 6.21 -12.83 -21.24
C CYS A 151 7.17 -14.02 -21.10
N ARG A 152 7.29 -14.89 -22.11
CA ARG A 152 8.20 -16.05 -22.08
C ARG A 152 9.68 -15.65 -22.09
N ALA A 153 9.99 -14.50 -22.71
CA ALA A 153 11.32 -13.90 -22.69
C ALA A 153 11.56 -13.02 -21.45
N ASP A 154 10.60 -12.94 -20.52
CA ASP A 154 10.66 -12.11 -19.33
C ASP A 154 11.01 -10.64 -19.66
N LYS A 155 10.34 -10.07 -20.66
CA LYS A 155 10.42 -8.66 -21.04
C LYS A 155 9.31 -7.87 -20.36
N PRO A 156 9.58 -6.75 -19.67
CA PRO A 156 10.88 -6.09 -19.55
C PRO A 156 11.79 -6.71 -18.48
N ASN A 157 11.21 -7.48 -17.56
CA ASN A 157 11.91 -8.32 -16.59
C ASN A 157 10.91 -9.36 -16.07
N ALA A 158 11.38 -10.43 -15.43
CA ALA A 158 10.54 -11.51 -14.92
C ALA A 158 9.59 -11.10 -13.78
N LEU A 159 9.80 -9.93 -13.17
CA LEU A 159 8.93 -9.35 -12.13
C LEU A 159 7.80 -8.48 -12.71
N SER A 160 7.85 -8.18 -14.02
CA SER A 160 6.93 -7.30 -14.73
C SER A 160 6.67 -5.97 -14.03
N TRP A 161 7.66 -5.37 -13.37
CA TRP A 161 7.43 -4.16 -12.58
C TRP A 161 7.02 -2.97 -13.44
N ASP A 162 5.95 -2.29 -13.00
CA ASP A 162 5.40 -1.05 -13.54
C ASP A 162 4.93 -1.08 -15.02
N ILE A 163 4.70 -2.26 -15.60
CA ILE A 163 3.96 -2.43 -16.87
C ILE A 163 2.45 -2.60 -16.62
N SER A 164 1.66 -2.67 -17.69
CA SER A 164 0.19 -2.77 -17.63
C SER A 164 -0.35 -3.91 -16.76
N ILE A 165 0.31 -5.07 -16.73
CA ILE A 165 -0.13 -6.29 -16.01
C ILE A 165 0.71 -6.63 -14.77
N SER A 166 1.30 -5.62 -14.12
CA SER A 166 2.30 -5.79 -13.04
C SER A 166 1.83 -6.52 -11.79
N ASP A 167 0.60 -6.25 -11.35
CA ASP A 167 0.21 -6.42 -9.94
C ASP A 167 -1.29 -6.79 -9.80
N GLY A 168 -1.85 -7.53 -10.77
CA GLY A 168 -3.26 -7.89 -10.81
C GLY A 168 -3.74 -8.65 -9.57
N ALA A 169 -2.92 -9.56 -9.01
CA ALA A 169 -3.25 -10.27 -7.77
C ALA A 169 -3.21 -9.33 -6.56
N MET A 170 -2.23 -8.43 -6.50
CA MET A 170 -2.16 -7.39 -5.46
C MET A 170 -3.38 -6.48 -5.51
N PHE A 171 -3.70 -5.93 -6.69
CA PHE A 171 -4.78 -4.95 -6.83
C PHE A 171 -6.14 -5.59 -6.62
N GLY A 172 -6.43 -6.72 -7.28
CA GLY A 172 -7.70 -7.42 -7.11
C GLY A 172 -7.90 -7.88 -5.67
N GLY A 173 -6.85 -8.39 -5.02
CA GLY A 173 -6.89 -8.83 -3.64
C GLY A 173 -7.16 -7.70 -2.63
N LEU A 174 -6.49 -6.56 -2.79
CA LEU A 174 -6.70 -5.37 -1.96
C LEU A 174 -8.05 -4.69 -2.25
N TYR A 175 -8.49 -4.66 -3.50
CA TYR A 175 -9.77 -4.05 -3.91
C TYR A 175 -10.99 -4.89 -3.51
N MET A 176 -10.85 -6.22 -3.36
CA MET A 176 -11.96 -7.13 -3.08
C MET A 176 -12.81 -6.70 -1.88
N GLU A 177 -12.18 -6.18 -0.83
CA GLU A 177 -12.91 -5.65 0.31
C GLU A 177 -13.87 -4.51 -0.05
N ALA A 178 -13.41 -3.56 -0.86
CA ALA A 178 -14.22 -2.44 -1.31
C ALA A 178 -15.40 -2.95 -2.16
N ALA A 179 -15.17 -3.91 -3.04
CA ALA A 179 -16.21 -4.53 -3.87
C ALA A 179 -17.27 -5.23 -3.01
N VAL A 180 -16.86 -6.00 -2.00
CA VAL A 180 -17.76 -6.63 -1.03
C VAL A 180 -18.55 -5.58 -0.26
N HIS A 181 -17.89 -4.55 0.28
CA HIS A 181 -18.56 -3.50 1.05
C HIS A 181 -19.54 -2.70 0.20
N ARG A 182 -19.19 -2.37 -1.05
CA ARG A 182 -20.10 -1.72 -1.99
C ARG A 182 -21.35 -2.57 -2.22
N SER A 183 -21.18 -3.87 -2.53
CA SER A 183 -22.30 -4.81 -2.66
C SER A 183 -23.20 -4.83 -1.42
N THR A 184 -22.61 -4.87 -0.21
CA THR A 184 -23.36 -4.81 1.05
C THR A 184 -24.12 -3.50 1.23
N ILE A 185 -23.51 -2.36 0.89
CA ILE A 185 -24.11 -1.03 1.07
C ILE A 185 -25.25 -0.80 0.08
N THR A 186 -25.05 -1.14 -1.20
CA THR A 186 -26.00 -0.84 -2.27
C THR A 186 -27.09 -1.90 -2.43
N GLY A 187 -26.80 -3.15 -2.10
CA GLY A 187 -27.68 -4.30 -2.34
C GLY A 187 -27.94 -4.58 -3.82
N LYS A 188 -27.19 -3.96 -4.75
CA LYS A 188 -27.41 -4.10 -6.19
C LYS A 188 -26.77 -5.39 -6.71
N ALA A 189 -27.50 -6.11 -7.56
CA ALA A 189 -27.00 -7.32 -8.21
C ALA A 189 -25.74 -7.07 -9.06
N GLU A 190 -25.62 -5.89 -9.68
CA GLU A 190 -24.43 -5.49 -10.46
C GLU A 190 -23.17 -5.38 -9.58
N ASP A 191 -23.27 -4.83 -8.38
CA ASP A 191 -22.12 -4.70 -7.48
C ASP A 191 -21.69 -6.06 -6.92
N ARG A 192 -22.66 -6.97 -6.72
CA ARG A 192 -22.38 -8.38 -6.40
C ARG A 192 -21.65 -9.08 -7.54
N ASP A 193 -22.13 -8.96 -8.78
CA ASP A 193 -21.49 -9.53 -9.97
C ASP A 193 -20.05 -9.03 -10.15
N LYS A 194 -19.84 -7.74 -9.96
CA LYS A 194 -18.50 -7.13 -9.97
C LYS A 194 -17.55 -7.78 -8.97
N ALA A 195 -17.97 -7.99 -7.71
CA ALA A 195 -17.17 -8.69 -6.72
C ALA A 195 -16.87 -10.14 -7.13
N THR A 196 -17.86 -10.86 -7.67
CA THR A 196 -17.68 -12.22 -8.20
C THR A 196 -16.66 -12.27 -9.34
N ARG A 197 -16.71 -11.30 -10.27
CA ARG A 197 -15.75 -11.20 -11.39
C ARG A 197 -14.33 -10.96 -10.91
N ILE A 198 -14.11 -10.08 -9.94
CA ILE A 198 -12.76 -9.92 -9.35
C ILE A 198 -12.29 -11.23 -8.72
N ALA A 199 -13.18 -12.00 -8.07
CA ALA A 199 -12.82 -13.31 -7.51
C ALA A 199 -12.45 -14.31 -8.62
N ASP A 200 -13.15 -14.32 -9.75
CA ASP A 200 -12.78 -15.13 -10.92
C ASP A 200 -11.39 -14.78 -11.44
N GLY A 201 -11.07 -13.48 -11.54
CA GLY A 201 -9.75 -13.03 -11.96
C GLY A 201 -8.65 -13.48 -10.99
N LEU A 202 -8.91 -13.41 -9.68
CA LEU A 202 -7.99 -13.90 -8.66
C LEU A 202 -7.80 -15.42 -8.75
N VAL A 203 -8.86 -16.21 -8.89
CA VAL A 203 -8.76 -17.67 -9.10
C VAL A 203 -7.94 -17.98 -10.34
N LYS A 204 -8.18 -17.26 -11.44
CA LYS A 204 -7.42 -17.43 -12.68
C LYS A 204 -5.92 -17.19 -12.46
N LEU A 205 -5.54 -16.13 -11.75
CA LEU A 205 -4.13 -15.83 -11.46
C LEU A 205 -3.44 -16.89 -10.58
N ALA A 206 -4.18 -17.58 -9.71
CA ALA A 206 -3.63 -18.66 -8.88
C ALA A 206 -3.53 -20.02 -9.60
N THR A 207 -4.20 -20.18 -10.75
CA THR A 207 -4.35 -21.49 -11.43
C THR A 207 -3.64 -21.58 -12.79
N VAL A 208 -3.06 -20.48 -13.27
CA VAL A 208 -2.35 -20.45 -14.57
C VAL A 208 -0.91 -20.99 -14.50
N GLY A 209 -0.34 -21.00 -13.30
CA GLY A 209 1.03 -21.49 -13.08
C GLY A 209 1.12 -23.02 -13.05
N GLN A 210 2.34 -23.51 -13.21
CA GLN A 210 2.70 -24.93 -13.07
C GLN A 210 3.20 -25.26 -11.65
N THR A 211 3.72 -24.28 -10.92
CA THR A 211 4.23 -24.46 -9.55
C THR A 211 3.13 -24.21 -8.53
N LYS A 212 2.88 -25.18 -7.63
CA LYS A 212 1.91 -25.01 -6.53
C LYS A 212 2.28 -23.82 -5.65
N GLY A 213 1.30 -23.01 -5.27
CA GLY A 213 1.51 -21.80 -4.47
C GLY A 213 2.07 -20.60 -5.25
N PHE A 214 2.33 -20.74 -6.55
CA PHE A 214 2.60 -19.60 -7.42
C PHE A 214 1.31 -18.84 -7.72
N ILE A 215 1.37 -17.51 -7.63
CA ILE A 215 0.28 -16.61 -8.02
C ILE A 215 0.80 -15.66 -9.09
N ALA A 216 0.20 -15.71 -10.28
CA ALA A 216 0.58 -14.83 -11.38
C ALA A 216 0.27 -13.36 -11.07
N ARG A 217 1.11 -12.49 -11.60
CA ARG A 217 0.94 -11.03 -11.57
C ARG A 217 -0.13 -10.55 -12.54
N GLY A 218 -0.25 -11.22 -13.69
CA GLY A 218 -1.13 -10.84 -14.77
C GLY A 218 -0.99 -11.77 -15.96
N LEU A 219 -1.81 -11.53 -16.98
CA LEU A 219 -1.95 -12.40 -18.15
C LEU A 219 -1.86 -11.60 -19.44
N THR A 220 -1.37 -12.25 -20.50
CA THR A 220 -1.50 -11.73 -21.87
C THR A 220 -2.96 -11.61 -22.29
N ALA A 221 -3.23 -10.87 -23.36
CA ALA A 221 -4.59 -10.62 -23.84
C ALA A 221 -5.39 -11.92 -24.07
N ASP A 222 -4.75 -12.95 -24.60
CA ASP A 222 -5.29 -14.29 -24.87
C ASP A 222 -5.14 -15.26 -23.68
N GLY A 223 -4.53 -14.84 -22.58
CA GLY A 223 -4.31 -15.65 -21.38
C GLY A 223 -3.34 -16.81 -21.58
N SER A 224 -2.56 -16.81 -22.67
CA SER A 224 -1.65 -17.91 -23.02
C SER A 224 -0.28 -17.83 -22.35
N ALA A 225 0.03 -16.71 -21.68
CA ALA A 225 1.28 -16.54 -20.94
C ALA A 225 1.15 -15.57 -19.75
N HIS A 226 2.12 -15.69 -18.84
CA HIS A 226 2.33 -14.88 -17.65
C HIS A 226 3.84 -14.77 -17.33
N TYR A 227 4.20 -13.86 -16.43
CA TYR A 227 5.58 -13.70 -15.96
C TYR A 227 6.00 -14.75 -14.93
N ALA A 228 7.31 -15.04 -14.85
CA ALA A 228 7.81 -16.17 -14.07
C ALA A 228 7.81 -15.95 -12.57
N LEU A 229 7.89 -14.70 -12.11
CA LEU A 229 8.06 -14.36 -10.71
C LEU A 229 6.79 -13.75 -10.12
N SER A 230 6.33 -14.33 -9.02
CA SER A 230 5.34 -13.75 -8.12
C SER A 230 6.02 -12.88 -7.06
N SER A 231 5.34 -12.53 -5.98
CA SER A 231 5.96 -12.06 -4.73
C SER A 231 5.02 -12.20 -3.53
N ASN A 232 5.54 -11.98 -2.32
CA ASN A 232 4.73 -11.85 -1.11
C ASN A 232 3.80 -10.62 -1.14
N ASP A 233 4.05 -9.64 -2.03
CA ASP A 233 3.13 -8.52 -2.32
C ASP A 233 2.01 -8.89 -3.28
N GLN A 234 2.11 -10.00 -4.04
CA GLN A 234 0.96 -10.57 -4.75
C GLN A 234 0.17 -11.52 -3.84
N THR A 235 0.90 -12.39 -3.16
CA THR A 235 0.35 -13.57 -2.50
C THR A 235 -0.48 -13.21 -1.27
N LEU A 236 0.00 -12.31 -0.39
CA LEU A 236 -0.81 -11.91 0.77
C LEU A 236 -2.09 -11.18 0.35
N PRO A 237 -2.05 -10.14 -0.50
CA PRO A 237 -3.27 -9.52 -0.98
C PRO A 237 -4.26 -10.49 -1.61
N TRP A 238 -3.78 -11.43 -2.41
CA TRP A 238 -4.63 -12.47 -2.99
C TRP A 238 -5.33 -13.28 -1.89
N LEU A 239 -4.58 -13.80 -0.91
CA LEU A 239 -5.13 -14.56 0.22
C LEU A 239 -6.13 -13.72 1.02
N TYR A 240 -5.78 -12.46 1.31
CA TYR A 240 -6.65 -11.53 2.02
C TYR A 240 -7.95 -11.29 1.26
N GLY A 241 -7.89 -10.95 -0.03
CA GLY A 241 -9.08 -10.71 -0.86
C GLY A 241 -9.98 -11.93 -0.95
N MET A 242 -9.40 -13.10 -1.26
CA MET A 242 -10.16 -14.35 -1.33
C MET A 242 -10.80 -14.71 0.01
N TRP A 243 -10.10 -14.46 1.13
CA TRP A 243 -10.67 -14.61 2.47
C TRP A 243 -11.83 -13.64 2.74
N ARG A 244 -11.74 -12.36 2.34
CA ARG A 244 -12.85 -11.41 2.45
C ARG A 244 -14.06 -11.85 1.62
N TYR A 245 -13.82 -12.28 0.37
CA TYR A 245 -14.86 -12.79 -0.52
C TYR A 245 -15.54 -14.03 0.07
N LEU A 246 -14.75 -15.01 0.53
CA LEU A 246 -15.24 -16.21 1.20
C LEU A 246 -16.15 -15.88 2.38
N ARG A 247 -15.79 -14.90 3.21
CA ARG A 247 -16.56 -14.52 4.40
C ARG A 247 -17.78 -13.66 4.12
N SER A 248 -17.98 -13.22 2.88
CA SER A 248 -19.16 -12.46 2.48
C SER A 248 -20.37 -13.38 2.21
N ASP A 249 -21.52 -12.74 1.98
CA ASP A 249 -22.76 -13.37 1.54
C ASP A 249 -22.84 -13.53 0.01
N ILE A 250 -21.77 -13.17 -0.72
CA ILE A 250 -21.73 -13.18 -2.19
C ILE A 250 -21.56 -14.58 -2.77
N PRO A 251 -20.55 -15.39 -2.39
CA PRO A 251 -20.41 -16.72 -2.95
C PRO A 251 -21.53 -17.64 -2.45
N ASP A 252 -22.16 -18.35 -3.39
CA ASP A 252 -22.98 -19.51 -3.09
C ASP A 252 -22.15 -20.64 -2.47
N GLU A 253 -22.81 -21.69 -1.99
CA GLU A 253 -22.12 -22.77 -1.29
C GLU A 253 -21.08 -23.50 -2.16
N GLY A 254 -21.37 -23.74 -3.44
CA GLY A 254 -20.43 -24.41 -4.34
C GLY A 254 -19.17 -23.58 -4.55
N ARG A 255 -19.36 -22.28 -4.82
CA ARG A 255 -18.27 -21.31 -4.97
C ARG A 255 -17.49 -21.11 -3.68
N ARG A 256 -18.17 -21.12 -2.53
CA ARG A 256 -17.55 -21.03 -1.20
C ARG A 256 -16.60 -22.21 -0.97
N GLN A 257 -17.01 -23.42 -1.32
CA GLN A 257 -16.14 -24.60 -1.21
C GLN A 257 -14.94 -24.54 -2.17
N ALA A 258 -15.13 -24.07 -3.41
CA ALA A 258 -14.02 -23.87 -4.36
C ALA A 258 -13.00 -22.87 -3.82
N VAL A 259 -13.45 -21.66 -3.45
CA VAL A 259 -12.59 -20.60 -2.86
C VAL A 259 -11.85 -21.08 -1.63
N LYS A 260 -12.55 -21.82 -0.76
CA LYS A 260 -11.92 -22.45 0.42
C LYS A 260 -10.81 -23.42 0.00
N ALA A 261 -11.05 -24.30 -0.96
CA ALA A 261 -10.04 -25.25 -1.44
C ALA A 261 -8.82 -24.54 -2.03
N GLU A 262 -9.02 -23.48 -2.82
CA GLU A 262 -7.93 -22.70 -3.42
C GLU A 262 -7.08 -21.98 -2.37
N ILE A 263 -7.70 -21.37 -1.34
CA ILE A 263 -6.95 -20.76 -0.22
C ILE A 263 -6.11 -21.81 0.50
N ILE A 264 -6.68 -23.00 0.75
CA ILE A 264 -5.98 -24.10 1.44
C ILE A 264 -4.78 -24.56 0.62
N GLU A 265 -4.95 -24.80 -0.68
CA GLU A 265 -3.87 -25.23 -1.56
C GLU A 265 -2.70 -24.24 -1.54
N VAL A 266 -2.98 -22.94 -1.64
CA VAL A 266 -1.94 -21.89 -1.64
C VAL A 266 -1.20 -21.87 -0.30
N VAL A 267 -1.90 -21.91 0.84
CA VAL A 267 -1.23 -21.88 2.15
C VAL A 267 -0.40 -23.13 2.39
N GLU A 268 -0.93 -24.31 2.07
CA GLU A 268 -0.19 -25.57 2.22
C GLU A 268 1.04 -25.62 1.31
N ALA A 269 0.94 -25.08 0.09
CA ALA A 269 2.08 -24.93 -0.79
C ALA A 269 3.14 -23.98 -0.17
N LEU A 270 2.74 -22.82 0.35
CA LEU A 270 3.67 -21.88 1.00
C LEU A 270 4.37 -22.50 2.22
N ASP A 271 3.65 -23.25 3.06
CA ASP A 271 4.26 -23.99 4.18
C ASP A 271 5.30 -25.00 3.67
N SER A 272 4.96 -25.78 2.63
CA SER A 272 5.88 -26.75 2.01
C SER A 272 7.13 -26.09 1.39
N HIS A 273 7.02 -24.84 0.95
CA HIS A 273 8.13 -24.04 0.42
C HIS A 273 8.94 -23.32 1.52
N GLY A 274 8.61 -23.54 2.79
CA GLY A 274 9.25 -22.87 3.92
C GLY A 274 8.94 -21.38 3.96
N TRP A 275 7.70 -21.01 3.63
CA TRP A 275 7.19 -19.63 3.60
C TRP A 275 7.83 -18.72 2.55
N ARG A 276 8.56 -19.29 1.59
CA ARG A 276 9.09 -18.58 0.42
C ARG A 276 8.07 -18.64 -0.71
N VAL A 277 7.96 -17.55 -1.47
CA VAL A 277 7.04 -17.49 -2.61
C VAL A 277 7.71 -18.08 -3.84
N PRO A 278 7.20 -19.20 -4.40
CA PRO A 278 7.84 -19.86 -5.52
C PRO A 278 7.74 -19.05 -6.82
N GLY A 279 8.71 -19.24 -7.71
CA GLY A 279 8.62 -18.90 -9.13
C GLY A 279 7.95 -20.03 -9.92
N ASP A 280 7.47 -19.71 -11.11
CA ASP A 280 6.73 -20.66 -11.93
C ASP A 280 7.58 -21.41 -12.95
N ARG A 281 8.77 -20.88 -13.26
CA ARG A 281 9.68 -21.47 -14.26
C ARG A 281 11.13 -21.13 -13.97
N ALA A 282 12.02 -22.02 -14.39
CA ALA A 282 13.47 -21.80 -14.35
C ALA A 282 13.85 -20.53 -15.14
N PRO A 283 14.92 -19.81 -14.73
CA PRO A 283 15.85 -20.12 -13.64
C PRO A 283 15.42 -19.56 -12.26
N PHE A 284 14.13 -19.28 -12.07
CA PHE A 284 13.67 -18.55 -10.88
C PHE A 284 13.03 -19.47 -9.84
N ASP A 285 13.73 -19.67 -8.73
CA ASP A 285 13.22 -20.53 -7.65
C ASP A 285 12.22 -19.80 -6.75
N TYR A 286 12.62 -18.67 -6.15
CA TYR A 286 11.80 -17.94 -5.17
C TYR A 286 12.01 -16.43 -5.24
N PHE A 287 10.95 -15.65 -5.07
CA PHE A 287 11.05 -14.20 -4.87
C PHE A 287 10.08 -13.70 -3.80
N GLY A 288 10.63 -13.27 -2.66
CA GLY A 288 9.87 -12.88 -1.48
C GLY A 288 9.66 -14.02 -0.48
N SER A 289 9.40 -13.65 0.77
CA SER A 289 9.21 -14.58 1.88
C SER A 289 8.31 -13.97 2.93
N PHE A 290 7.57 -14.81 3.64
CA PHE A 290 6.81 -14.45 4.84
C PHE A 290 7.63 -14.67 6.14
N GLY A 291 8.78 -15.32 6.05
CA GLY A 291 9.62 -15.66 7.21
C GLY A 291 10.32 -14.48 7.89
N ASP A 292 10.39 -13.30 7.25
CA ASP A 292 11.03 -12.11 7.83
C ASP A 292 10.37 -11.69 9.16
N PHE A 293 11.18 -11.21 10.11
CA PHE A 293 10.69 -10.77 11.43
C PHE A 293 10.30 -9.28 11.47
N GLY A 294 10.61 -8.54 10.40
CA GLY A 294 10.21 -7.15 10.23
C GLY A 294 8.76 -6.99 9.77
N TRP A 295 8.38 -5.74 9.47
CA TRP A 295 7.03 -5.37 9.08
C TRP A 295 6.51 -6.11 7.84
N ASN A 296 7.41 -6.47 6.93
CA ASN A 296 7.05 -7.15 5.68
C ASN A 296 6.82 -8.66 5.85
N GLY A 297 7.20 -9.26 6.98
CA GLY A 297 6.99 -10.68 7.24
C GLY A 297 6.07 -10.95 8.42
N ALA A 298 6.36 -10.39 9.60
CA ALA A 298 5.68 -10.76 10.85
C ALA A 298 4.14 -10.68 10.81
N PRO A 299 3.50 -9.52 10.53
CA PRO A 299 2.04 -9.46 10.49
C PRO A 299 1.45 -10.30 9.35
N ARG A 300 2.19 -10.46 8.25
CA ARG A 300 1.76 -11.23 7.08
C ARG A 300 1.71 -12.73 7.41
N LEU A 301 2.80 -13.30 7.93
CA LEU A 301 2.87 -14.71 8.31
C LEU A 301 1.85 -15.07 9.40
N LEU A 302 1.76 -14.24 10.44
CA LEU A 302 0.80 -14.49 11.51
C LEU A 302 -0.64 -14.49 10.99
N PHE A 303 -0.99 -13.55 10.10
CA PHE A 303 -2.30 -13.53 9.47
C PHE A 303 -2.56 -14.77 8.62
N LEU A 304 -1.60 -15.20 7.79
CA LEU A 304 -1.72 -16.42 6.97
C LEU A 304 -2.07 -17.64 7.83
N LEU A 305 -1.38 -17.81 8.96
CA LEU A 305 -1.62 -18.93 9.87
C LEU A 305 -2.99 -18.84 10.53
N LYS A 306 -3.37 -17.64 11.01
CA LYS A 306 -4.67 -17.43 11.66
C LYS A 306 -5.84 -17.61 10.68
N MET A 307 -5.69 -17.11 9.47
CA MET A 307 -6.64 -17.30 8.37
C MET A 307 -6.71 -18.77 7.95
N ALA A 308 -5.59 -19.49 7.90
CA ALA A 308 -5.60 -20.91 7.60
C ALA A 308 -6.36 -21.72 8.64
N ALA A 309 -6.20 -21.40 9.93
CA ALA A 309 -7.00 -22.00 11.00
C ALA A 309 -8.51 -21.73 10.83
N ASP A 310 -8.90 -20.47 10.55
CA ASP A 310 -10.29 -20.06 10.28
C ASP A 310 -10.90 -20.81 9.07
N VAL A 311 -10.16 -20.93 7.99
CA VAL A 311 -10.65 -21.51 6.72
C VAL A 311 -10.68 -23.04 6.78
N THR A 312 -9.65 -23.69 7.31
CA THR A 312 -9.53 -25.15 7.33
C THR A 312 -10.32 -25.79 8.47
N GLY A 313 -10.33 -25.17 9.65
CA GLY A 313 -10.71 -25.82 10.90
C GLY A 313 -9.66 -26.80 11.46
N ASP A 314 -8.46 -26.87 10.86
CA ASP A 314 -7.37 -27.75 11.30
C ASP A 314 -6.54 -27.06 12.40
N GLY A 315 -6.49 -27.70 13.57
CA GLY A 315 -5.77 -27.21 14.75
C GLY A 315 -4.27 -26.99 14.54
N LYS A 316 -3.66 -27.66 13.56
CA LYS A 316 -2.22 -27.51 13.24
C LYS A 316 -1.84 -26.04 12.98
N TRP A 317 -2.74 -25.28 12.36
CA TRP A 317 -2.50 -23.89 11.99
C TRP A 317 -2.59 -22.95 13.19
N GLU A 318 -3.53 -23.20 14.11
CA GLU A 318 -3.61 -22.44 15.36
C GLU A 318 -2.39 -22.72 16.23
N ASP A 319 -1.95 -23.98 16.35
CA ASP A 319 -0.73 -24.34 17.09
C ASP A 319 0.51 -23.69 16.49
N LEU A 320 0.64 -23.68 15.16
CA LEU A 320 1.74 -23.01 14.47
C LEU A 320 1.67 -21.49 14.65
N TYR A 321 0.48 -20.88 14.55
CA TYR A 321 0.26 -19.47 14.85
C TYR A 321 0.74 -19.11 16.26
N ARG A 322 0.30 -19.85 17.29
CA ARG A 322 0.68 -19.60 18.69
C ARG A 322 2.20 -19.67 18.89
N ARG A 323 2.87 -20.65 18.29
CA ARG A 323 4.35 -20.73 18.32
C ARG A 323 5.01 -19.54 17.62
N MET A 324 4.51 -19.16 16.44
CA MET A 324 5.09 -18.07 15.64
C MET A 324 4.87 -16.70 16.26
N VAL A 325 3.77 -16.48 17.00
CA VAL A 325 3.52 -15.24 17.76
C VAL A 325 4.69 -14.94 18.71
N GLU A 326 5.18 -15.96 19.42
CA GLU A 326 6.25 -15.85 20.41
C GLU A 326 7.65 -15.95 19.81
N GLU A 327 7.77 -16.43 18.57
CA GLU A 327 9.04 -16.61 17.88
C GLU A 327 9.81 -15.29 17.81
N LYS A 328 11.08 -15.34 18.25
CA LYS A 328 12.00 -14.21 18.26
C LYS A 328 12.92 -14.25 17.05
N ALA A 329 13.24 -13.07 16.52
CA ALA A 329 14.28 -12.93 15.51
C ALA A 329 15.60 -13.57 15.99
N PRO A 330 16.50 -14.02 15.11
CA PRO A 330 17.76 -14.68 15.49
C PRO A 330 18.61 -13.88 16.49
N SER A 331 18.52 -12.54 16.48
CA SER A 331 19.18 -11.67 17.45
C SER A 331 18.60 -11.74 18.88
N GLY A 332 17.47 -12.42 19.07
CA GLY A 332 16.75 -12.60 20.33
C GLY A 332 15.97 -11.38 20.83
N LYS A 333 16.02 -10.24 20.13
CA LYS A 333 15.57 -8.93 20.66
C LYS A 333 14.07 -8.63 20.48
N THR A 334 13.39 -9.20 19.49
CA THR A 334 12.01 -8.83 19.14
C THR A 334 11.26 -10.05 18.62
N SER A 335 10.08 -10.32 19.18
CA SER A 335 9.18 -11.36 18.68
C SER A 335 8.30 -10.84 17.54
N ARG A 336 7.66 -11.75 16.79
CA ARG A 336 6.68 -11.35 15.77
C ARG A 336 5.54 -10.52 16.36
N LEU A 337 5.07 -10.87 17.58
CA LEU A 337 4.07 -10.08 18.30
C LEU A 337 4.56 -8.65 18.60
N GLU A 338 5.79 -8.48 19.07
CA GLU A 338 6.36 -7.14 19.31
C GLU A 338 6.47 -6.32 18.02
N THR A 339 6.81 -6.96 16.89
CA THR A 339 6.77 -6.29 15.58
C THR A 339 5.36 -5.86 15.21
N CYS A 340 4.35 -6.73 15.42
CA CYS A 340 2.96 -6.39 15.16
C CYS A 340 2.47 -5.25 16.05
N ARG A 341 2.82 -5.26 17.34
CA ARG A 341 2.46 -4.20 18.31
C ARG A 341 3.04 -2.84 17.93
N LYS A 342 4.27 -2.80 17.42
CA LYS A 342 4.90 -1.55 16.95
C LYS A 342 4.17 -0.92 15.76
N GLY A 343 3.44 -1.72 14.98
CA GLY A 343 2.76 -1.26 13.79
C GLY A 343 3.71 -0.90 12.64
N MET A 344 3.15 -0.31 11.59
CA MET A 344 3.87 0.13 10.41
C MET A 344 4.97 1.10 10.78
N VAL A 345 6.21 0.76 10.44
CA VAL A 345 7.38 1.62 10.64
C VAL A 345 7.78 2.30 9.34
N SER A 346 8.11 3.59 9.41
CA SER A 346 8.64 4.34 8.27
C SER A 346 10.08 3.87 7.98
N ALA A 347 10.25 2.96 7.01
CA ALA A 347 11.54 2.36 6.70
C ALA A 347 12.47 3.30 5.89
N LEU A 348 11.94 4.36 5.27
CA LEU A 348 12.69 5.39 4.52
C LEU A 348 12.14 6.79 4.83
N LYS A 349 12.82 7.85 4.40
CA LYS A 349 12.34 9.23 4.57
C LYS A 349 11.20 9.65 3.63
N THR A 350 10.70 8.75 2.77
CA THR A 350 9.70 9.05 1.73
C THR A 350 8.79 7.84 1.45
N TYR A 351 7.47 8.09 1.40
CA TYR A 351 6.32 7.28 0.92
C TYR A 351 6.39 5.75 1.09
N HIS A 352 5.52 5.20 1.96
CA HIS A 352 5.57 3.78 2.38
C HIS A 352 4.25 3.06 2.30
N THR A 353 3.14 3.78 2.27
CA THR A 353 1.86 3.18 2.62
C THR A 353 1.46 2.15 1.57
N TRP A 354 1.77 2.39 0.30
CA TRP A 354 1.55 1.42 -0.78
C TRP A 354 2.14 0.03 -0.49
N THR A 355 3.44 -0.07 -0.19
CA THR A 355 4.13 -1.37 0.02
C THR A 355 3.93 -1.93 1.42
N ALA A 356 3.60 -1.07 2.38
CA ALA A 356 3.39 -1.46 3.77
C ALA A 356 1.93 -1.87 4.09
N CYS A 357 0.96 -1.40 3.30
CA CYS A 357 -0.46 -1.69 3.53
C CYS A 357 -0.82 -3.18 3.54
N PRO A 358 -0.15 -4.10 2.78
CA PRO A 358 -0.46 -5.53 2.91
C PRO A 358 -0.21 -6.02 4.35
N GLY A 359 0.84 -5.53 5.02
CA GLY A 359 1.08 -5.79 6.43
C GLY A 359 -0.06 -5.28 7.34
N VAL A 360 -0.60 -4.08 7.04
CA VAL A 360 -1.72 -3.50 7.81
C VAL A 360 -3.00 -4.32 7.62
N VAL A 361 -3.35 -4.73 6.40
CA VAL A 361 -4.57 -5.55 6.19
C VAL A 361 -4.45 -6.92 6.86
N GLY A 362 -3.25 -7.51 6.86
CA GLY A 362 -2.97 -8.73 7.63
C GLY A 362 -3.15 -8.51 9.13
N LEU A 363 -2.59 -7.42 9.67
CA LEU A 363 -2.75 -7.05 11.08
C LEU A 363 -4.22 -6.77 11.46
N ARG A 364 -4.98 -6.16 10.55
CA ARG A 364 -6.43 -5.97 10.71
C ARG A 364 -7.16 -7.31 10.75
N GLY A 365 -6.83 -8.23 9.84
CA GLY A 365 -7.38 -9.58 9.84
C GLY A 365 -7.09 -10.34 11.14
N LEU A 366 -5.86 -10.22 11.67
CA LEU A 366 -5.50 -10.76 12.98
C LEU A 366 -6.37 -10.21 14.11
N TRP A 367 -6.55 -8.89 14.18
CA TRP A 367 -7.42 -8.27 15.18
C TRP A 367 -8.89 -8.73 15.07
N GLU A 368 -9.39 -8.91 13.85
CA GLU A 368 -10.76 -9.40 13.60
C GLU A 368 -10.95 -10.86 14.03
N LEU A 369 -9.95 -11.73 13.79
CA LEU A 369 -10.00 -13.16 14.10
C LEU A 369 -9.60 -13.51 15.55
N GLU A 370 -8.88 -12.63 16.24
CA GLU A 370 -8.35 -12.94 17.57
C GLU A 370 -9.38 -12.81 18.69
N ASN A 371 -9.37 -13.80 19.57
CA ASN A 371 -10.22 -13.89 20.76
C ASN A 371 -9.43 -13.74 22.06
N ASP A 372 -8.11 -13.99 22.05
CA ASP A 372 -7.23 -13.71 23.17
C ASP A 372 -7.14 -12.19 23.41
N PRO A 373 -7.56 -11.68 24.59
CA PRO A 373 -7.60 -10.25 24.84
C PRO A 373 -6.23 -9.57 24.76
N ALA A 374 -5.15 -10.25 25.15
CA ALA A 374 -3.82 -9.67 25.17
C ALA A 374 -3.22 -9.57 23.76
N LEU A 375 -3.40 -10.61 22.94
CA LEU A 375 -2.98 -10.57 21.54
C LEU A 375 -3.81 -9.55 20.74
N LYS A 376 -5.13 -9.55 20.94
CA LYS A 376 -6.02 -8.59 20.28
C LYS A 376 -5.65 -7.14 20.61
N ALA A 377 -5.35 -6.84 21.87
CA ALA A 377 -4.89 -5.51 22.29
C ALA A 377 -3.55 -5.12 21.64
N ALA A 378 -2.62 -6.07 21.48
CA ALA A 378 -1.35 -5.81 20.80
C ALA A 378 -1.55 -5.48 19.30
N TYR A 379 -2.44 -6.20 18.62
CA TYR A 379 -2.76 -5.91 17.21
C TYR A 379 -3.48 -4.58 17.04
N GLU A 380 -4.37 -4.24 17.97
CA GLU A 380 -5.00 -2.92 18.01
C GLU A 380 -4.00 -1.79 18.18
N GLU A 381 -3.02 -1.94 19.09
CA GLU A 381 -1.94 -0.96 19.27
C GLU A 381 -1.15 -0.75 17.98
N GLY A 382 -0.81 -1.84 17.29
CA GLY A 382 -0.13 -1.79 15.99
C GLY A 382 -0.96 -1.11 14.90
N LEU A 383 -2.28 -1.32 14.86
CA LEU A 383 -3.18 -0.64 13.93
C LEU A 383 -3.27 0.85 14.22
N ARG A 384 -3.31 1.25 15.50
CA ARG A 384 -3.28 2.66 15.92
C ARG A 384 -1.95 3.34 15.53
N ALA A 385 -0.83 2.66 15.76
CA ALA A 385 0.49 3.15 15.35
C ALA A 385 0.60 3.28 13.82
N SER A 386 0.09 2.29 13.08
CA SER A 386 0.07 2.32 11.61
C SER A 386 -0.77 3.47 11.07
N ALA A 387 -1.95 3.71 11.66
CA ALA A 387 -2.81 4.84 11.30
C ALA A 387 -2.12 6.19 11.55
N ALA A 388 -1.38 6.33 12.65
CA ALA A 388 -0.64 7.55 12.96
C ALA A 388 0.43 7.85 11.90
N VAL A 389 1.23 6.85 11.49
CA VAL A 389 2.25 7.01 10.44
C VAL A 389 1.61 7.29 9.08
N ALA A 390 0.56 6.56 8.71
CA ALA A 390 -0.14 6.78 7.45
C ALA A 390 -0.74 8.18 7.35
N ALA A 391 -1.33 8.68 8.44
CA ALA A 391 -1.98 9.99 8.47
C ALA A 391 -1.04 11.16 8.11
N GLU A 392 0.28 11.00 8.27
CA GLU A 392 1.29 12.00 7.86
C GLU A 392 1.25 12.30 6.35
N SER A 393 0.76 11.36 5.54
CA SER A 393 0.72 11.50 4.08
C SER A 393 -0.60 12.03 3.53
N LEU A 394 -1.66 12.19 4.35
CA LEU A 394 -2.98 12.61 3.87
C LEU A 394 -2.94 13.98 3.17
N SER A 395 -2.16 14.93 3.68
CA SER A 395 -2.08 16.29 3.13
C SER A 395 -1.40 16.36 1.76
N LEU A 396 -0.69 15.30 1.33
CA LEU A 396 -0.09 15.24 -0.01
C LEU A 396 -1.16 15.33 -1.11
N ALA A 397 -2.41 14.92 -0.83
CA ALA A 397 -3.50 15.09 -1.79
C ALA A 397 -3.70 16.56 -2.20
N LEU A 398 -3.46 17.50 -1.27
CA LEU A 398 -3.68 18.94 -1.50
C LEU A 398 -2.64 19.53 -2.46
N GLU A 399 -1.47 18.91 -2.57
CA GLU A 399 -0.42 19.28 -3.54
C GLU A 399 -0.75 18.80 -4.97
N PHE A 400 -1.76 17.94 -5.15
CA PHE A 400 -2.18 17.49 -6.48
C PHE A 400 -2.89 18.62 -7.25
N ASP A 401 -2.44 18.86 -8.47
CA ASP A 401 -2.96 19.79 -9.46
C ASP A 401 -3.64 18.98 -10.57
N ASN A 402 -4.96 19.15 -10.68
CA ASN A 402 -5.78 18.47 -11.69
C ASN A 402 -5.54 18.98 -13.13
N ASP A 403 -4.83 20.10 -13.28
CA ASP A 403 -4.44 20.66 -14.56
C ASP A 403 -2.99 20.39 -14.95
N ASP A 404 -2.24 19.66 -14.12
CA ASP A 404 -0.93 19.11 -14.51
C ASP A 404 -1.09 18.20 -15.76
N ARG A 405 -0.13 18.34 -16.69
CA ARG A 405 -0.08 17.65 -17.99
C ARG A 405 1.27 17.00 -18.23
N GLN A 406 1.97 16.60 -17.17
CA GLN A 406 3.21 15.85 -17.34
C GLN A 406 2.97 14.60 -18.19
N PRO A 407 3.91 14.23 -19.07
CA PRO A 407 3.75 13.06 -19.91
C PRO A 407 3.72 11.77 -19.08
N PHE A 408 2.87 10.84 -19.50
CA PHE A 408 2.84 9.48 -19.01
C PHE A 408 3.22 8.53 -20.15
N LEU A 409 4.20 7.67 -19.92
CA LEU A 409 4.59 6.63 -20.88
C LEU A 409 3.64 5.43 -20.75
N VAL A 410 2.64 5.35 -21.62
CA VAL A 410 1.70 4.21 -21.69
C VAL A 410 2.36 2.99 -22.32
N ASP A 411 3.17 3.20 -23.37
CA ASP A 411 3.92 2.14 -24.01
C ASP A 411 5.22 1.86 -23.24
N TRP A 412 5.16 0.87 -22.36
CA TRP A 412 6.28 0.47 -21.53
C TRP A 412 7.44 -0.16 -22.32
N HIS A 413 7.27 -0.53 -23.60
CA HIS A 413 8.34 -1.18 -24.38
C HIS A 413 9.61 -0.32 -24.49
N ALA A 414 9.54 1.00 -24.27
CA ALA A 414 10.73 1.85 -24.22
C ALA A 414 11.77 1.36 -23.19
N ILE A 415 11.34 0.76 -22.07
CA ILE A 415 12.28 0.27 -21.05
C ILE A 415 12.96 -1.07 -21.43
N ASN A 416 12.55 -1.69 -22.55
CA ASN A 416 13.28 -2.81 -23.13
C ASN A 416 14.63 -2.41 -23.73
N GLU A 417 14.93 -1.10 -23.84
CA GLU A 417 16.28 -0.63 -24.18
C GLU A 417 17.35 -1.24 -23.27
N LEU A 418 17.02 -1.45 -21.99
CA LEU A 418 17.91 -2.03 -20.99
C LEU A 418 17.84 -3.55 -20.92
N TRP A 419 16.90 -4.18 -21.64
CA TRP A 419 16.60 -5.60 -21.46
C TRP A 419 17.77 -6.48 -21.90
N HIS A 420 18.02 -7.51 -21.09
CA HIS A 420 18.84 -8.66 -21.43
C HIS A 420 18.23 -9.91 -20.79
N PRO A 421 18.55 -11.12 -21.28
CA PRO A 421 18.17 -12.36 -20.60
C PRO A 421 18.57 -12.33 -19.13
N GLN A 422 17.73 -12.88 -18.26
CA GLN A 422 17.97 -12.92 -16.81
C GLN A 422 18.23 -14.36 -16.37
N GLY A 423 19.41 -14.61 -15.79
CA GLY A 423 19.82 -15.93 -15.33
C GLY A 423 19.46 -16.23 -13.87
N SER A 424 18.97 -15.24 -13.12
CA SER A 424 18.58 -15.39 -11.72
C SER A 424 17.64 -14.29 -11.23
N VAL A 425 17.02 -14.52 -10.07
CA VAL A 425 16.21 -13.51 -9.36
C VAL A 425 17.03 -12.26 -9.04
N LYS A 426 18.30 -12.43 -8.66
CA LYS A 426 19.20 -11.32 -8.34
C LYS A 426 19.45 -10.42 -9.56
N GLU A 427 19.73 -11.02 -10.71
CA GLU A 427 19.92 -10.27 -11.97
C GLU A 427 18.62 -9.58 -12.40
N THR A 428 17.49 -10.27 -12.27
CA THR A 428 16.17 -9.69 -12.55
C THR A 428 15.92 -8.44 -11.73
N LEU A 429 16.22 -8.47 -10.42
CA LEU A 429 16.05 -7.30 -9.54
C LEU A 429 16.97 -6.14 -9.92
N GLN A 430 18.20 -6.43 -10.33
CA GLN A 430 19.14 -5.40 -10.78
C GLN A 430 18.65 -4.74 -12.06
N LEU A 431 18.17 -5.54 -13.03
CA LEU A 431 17.59 -5.04 -14.27
C LEU A 431 16.32 -4.21 -14.00
N ALA A 432 15.38 -4.75 -13.22
CA ALA A 432 14.12 -4.11 -12.92
C ALA A 432 14.32 -2.75 -12.23
N ARG A 433 15.28 -2.63 -11.31
CA ARG A 433 15.62 -1.34 -10.67
C ARG A 433 16.11 -0.30 -11.67
N ARG A 434 16.98 -0.67 -12.60
CA ARG A 434 17.46 0.23 -13.65
C ARG A 434 16.34 0.63 -14.61
N GLN A 435 15.44 -0.30 -14.92
CA GLN A 435 14.27 -0.02 -15.75
C GLN A 435 13.28 0.91 -15.06
N LEU A 436 13.10 0.81 -13.74
CA LEU A 436 12.31 1.78 -12.98
C LEU A 436 12.94 3.19 -13.03
N GLU A 437 14.26 3.29 -12.86
CA GLU A 437 14.96 4.58 -12.98
C GLU A 437 14.78 5.20 -14.39
N LEU A 438 14.85 4.39 -15.44
CA LEU A 438 14.56 4.83 -16.80
C LEU A 438 13.09 5.25 -16.96
N LEU A 439 12.16 4.42 -16.48
CA LEU A 439 10.72 4.70 -16.54
C LEU A 439 10.37 6.02 -15.85
N ASP A 440 10.97 6.31 -14.70
CA ASP A 440 10.76 7.55 -13.96
C ASP A 440 11.17 8.79 -14.77
N SER A 441 12.22 8.66 -15.58
CA SER A 441 12.67 9.73 -16.46
C SER A 441 11.76 9.93 -17.67
N LEU A 442 11.20 8.84 -18.21
CA LEU A 442 10.33 8.86 -19.40
C LEU A 442 8.86 9.17 -19.07
N SER A 443 8.44 8.89 -17.84
CA SER A 443 7.05 9.00 -17.35
C SER A 443 6.98 9.81 -16.06
N PRO A 444 7.33 11.12 -16.08
CA PRO A 444 7.27 11.96 -14.88
C PRO A 444 5.88 11.97 -14.22
N ARG A 445 4.81 11.84 -15.01
CA ARG A 445 3.44 11.73 -14.48
C ARG A 445 3.24 10.52 -13.58
N ARG A 446 3.93 9.40 -13.82
CA ARG A 446 3.87 8.23 -12.92
C ARG A 446 4.37 8.59 -11.53
N GLY A 447 5.55 9.22 -11.43
CA GLY A 447 6.11 9.65 -10.14
C GLY A 447 5.22 10.67 -9.43
N TYR A 448 4.59 11.57 -10.20
CA TYR A 448 3.61 12.52 -9.72
C TYR A 448 2.38 11.85 -9.08
N GLU A 449 1.72 10.93 -9.81
CA GLU A 449 0.54 10.20 -9.31
C GLU A 449 0.89 9.25 -8.16
N VAL A 450 2.04 8.58 -8.21
CA VAL A 450 2.52 7.74 -7.10
C VAL A 450 2.62 8.54 -5.80
N ARG A 451 3.18 9.74 -5.87
CA ARG A 451 3.40 10.58 -4.70
C ARG A 451 2.13 11.25 -4.19
N LEU A 452 1.37 11.87 -5.10
CA LEU A 452 0.33 12.84 -4.73
C LEU A 452 -1.10 12.26 -4.85
N MET A 453 -1.25 11.06 -5.41
CA MET A 453 -2.52 10.33 -5.46
C MET A 453 -2.42 9.00 -4.71
N ARG A 454 -1.50 8.10 -5.11
CA ARG A 454 -1.45 6.75 -4.55
C ARG A 454 -1.14 6.78 -3.06
N GLU A 455 -0.09 7.49 -2.63
CA GLU A 455 0.28 7.55 -1.21
C GLU A 455 -0.85 8.08 -0.31
N PRO A 456 -1.44 9.27 -0.54
CA PRO A 456 -2.51 9.78 0.34
C PRO A 456 -3.78 8.91 0.34
N LEU A 457 -4.13 8.26 -0.79
CA LEU A 457 -5.30 7.36 -0.83
C LEU A 457 -5.05 6.04 -0.08
N PHE A 458 -3.85 5.49 -0.18
CA PHE A 458 -3.46 4.35 0.65
C PHE A 458 -3.35 4.71 2.13
N ALA A 459 -2.88 5.93 2.44
CA ALA A 459 -2.91 6.46 3.80
C ALA A 459 -4.32 6.56 4.36
N ALA A 460 -5.27 7.08 3.58
CA ALA A 460 -6.67 7.13 3.94
C ALA A 460 -7.24 5.74 4.26
N TRP A 461 -6.90 4.74 3.44
CA TRP A 461 -7.34 3.37 3.69
C TRP A 461 -6.71 2.77 4.95
N VAL A 462 -5.40 2.93 5.15
CA VAL A 462 -4.71 2.45 6.36
C VAL A 462 -5.28 3.07 7.64
N VAL A 463 -5.60 4.37 7.62
CA VAL A 463 -6.28 5.01 8.75
C VAL A 463 -7.65 4.39 8.98
N ALA A 464 -8.44 4.13 7.93
CA ALA A 464 -9.76 3.50 8.03
C ALA A 464 -9.71 2.02 8.50
N LEU A 465 -8.55 1.36 8.45
CA LEU A 465 -8.34 0.03 9.03
C LEU A 465 -8.18 0.05 10.56
N CYS A 466 -7.98 1.21 11.19
CA CYS A 466 -7.90 1.30 12.64
C CYS A 466 -9.25 0.93 13.29
N PRO A 467 -9.28 0.03 14.29
CA PRO A 467 -10.52 -0.34 14.97
C PRO A 467 -11.00 0.72 15.98
N ASP A 468 -10.13 1.67 16.36
CA ASP A 468 -10.44 2.75 17.29
C ASP A 468 -11.24 3.86 16.59
N PRO A 469 -12.56 4.02 16.88
CA PRO A 469 -13.40 4.96 16.16
C PRO A 469 -13.01 6.42 16.41
N ALA A 470 -12.36 6.73 17.54
CA ALA A 470 -11.92 8.09 17.84
C ALA A 470 -10.76 8.50 16.93
N VAL A 471 -9.83 7.57 16.67
CA VAL A 471 -8.72 7.77 15.73
C VAL A 471 -9.26 7.98 14.32
N VAL A 472 -10.14 7.10 13.83
CA VAL A 472 -10.70 7.21 12.47
C VAL A 472 -11.49 8.51 12.31
N ARG A 473 -12.35 8.86 13.29
CA ARG A 473 -13.15 10.09 13.26
C ARG A 473 -12.30 11.35 13.18
N ARG A 474 -11.17 11.39 13.91
CA ARG A 474 -10.23 12.52 13.88
C ARG A 474 -9.70 12.80 12.47
N HIS A 475 -9.47 11.76 11.68
CA HIS A 475 -8.89 11.88 10.33
C HIS A 475 -9.93 11.86 9.21
N THR A 476 -11.20 11.58 9.52
CA THR A 476 -12.28 11.48 8.53
C THR A 476 -12.39 12.73 7.63
N PRO A 477 -12.34 13.98 8.14
CA PRO A 477 -12.40 15.16 7.26
C PRO A 477 -11.29 15.18 6.19
N ALA A 478 -10.05 14.90 6.58
CA ALA A 478 -8.92 14.88 5.66
C ALA A 478 -9.00 13.72 4.65
N ILE A 479 -9.56 12.57 5.06
CA ILE A 479 -9.83 11.44 4.16
C ILE A 479 -10.87 11.82 3.11
N LEU A 480 -12.00 12.42 3.52
CA LEU A 480 -13.06 12.83 2.59
C LEU A 480 -12.58 13.93 1.64
N GLU A 481 -11.77 14.87 2.13
CA GLU A 481 -11.15 15.90 1.29
C GLU A 481 -10.19 15.29 0.25
N ALA A 482 -9.32 14.35 0.66
CA ALA A 482 -8.44 13.64 -0.26
C ALA A 482 -9.23 12.89 -1.35
N ILE A 483 -10.30 12.17 -0.98
CA ILE A 483 -11.18 11.49 -1.93
C ILE A 483 -11.82 12.50 -2.89
N GLY A 484 -12.30 13.64 -2.41
CA GLY A 484 -12.92 14.67 -3.25
C GLY A 484 -11.97 15.42 -4.18
N ARG A 485 -10.66 15.21 -4.07
CA ARG A 485 -9.63 16.06 -4.69
C ARG A 485 -9.40 15.79 -6.18
N TYR A 486 -9.58 14.56 -6.63
CA TYR A 486 -9.05 14.10 -7.91
C TYR A 486 -10.07 14.17 -9.05
N ARG A 487 -9.60 14.56 -10.22
CA ARG A 487 -10.26 14.29 -11.51
C ARG A 487 -9.90 12.88 -11.97
N TRP A 488 -10.71 11.92 -11.55
CA TRP A 488 -10.48 10.49 -11.83
C TRP A 488 -10.33 10.19 -13.32
N ASP A 489 -11.04 10.92 -14.19
CA ASP A 489 -10.95 10.84 -15.65
C ASP A 489 -9.54 11.18 -16.20
N ARG A 490 -8.68 11.82 -15.40
CA ARG A 490 -7.34 12.28 -15.77
C ARG A 490 -6.19 11.54 -15.08
N LEU A 491 -6.48 10.46 -14.36
CA LEU A 491 -5.46 9.60 -13.76
C LEU A 491 -5.08 8.48 -14.72
N TYR A 492 -3.79 8.15 -14.74
CA TYR A 492 -3.24 7.04 -15.52
C TYR A 492 -3.09 5.76 -14.69
N LEU A 493 -2.99 5.89 -13.36
CA LEU A 493 -2.74 4.81 -12.43
C LEU A 493 -4.02 4.29 -11.77
N SER A 494 -4.25 2.97 -11.75
CA SER A 494 -5.47 2.36 -11.17
C SER A 494 -5.52 2.35 -9.65
N GLN A 495 -4.38 2.59 -8.98
CA GLN A 495 -4.23 2.48 -7.53
C GLN A 495 -5.13 3.46 -6.75
N PHE A 496 -5.84 4.37 -7.42
CA PHE A 496 -6.90 5.12 -6.77
C PHE A 496 -8.04 4.24 -6.24
N PHE A 497 -8.12 2.95 -6.58
CA PHE A 497 -9.11 2.03 -6.00
C PHE A 497 -9.09 2.03 -4.45
N ALA A 498 -7.97 2.39 -3.81
CA ALA A 498 -7.89 2.55 -2.36
C ALA A 498 -8.84 3.63 -1.80
N ALA A 499 -9.28 4.59 -2.63
CA ALA A 499 -10.32 5.55 -2.28
C ALA A 499 -11.65 4.83 -1.96
N GLU A 500 -12.05 3.84 -2.77
CA GLU A 500 -13.25 3.03 -2.50
C GLU A 500 -13.08 2.22 -1.20
N SER A 501 -11.91 1.62 -0.99
CA SER A 501 -11.60 0.85 0.23
C SER A 501 -11.69 1.71 1.50
N ALA A 502 -11.20 2.94 1.46
CA ALA A 502 -11.32 3.88 2.57
C ALA A 502 -12.79 4.34 2.76
N TYR A 503 -13.44 4.76 1.68
CA TYR A 503 -14.78 5.34 1.73
C TYR A 503 -15.84 4.36 2.25
N TYR A 504 -15.90 3.14 1.70
CA TYR A 504 -16.94 2.19 2.11
C TYR A 504 -16.75 1.71 3.54
N ARG A 505 -15.51 1.64 4.04
CA ARG A 505 -15.26 1.42 5.47
C ARG A 505 -15.78 2.55 6.34
N LEU A 506 -15.58 3.81 5.95
CA LEU A 506 -16.15 4.95 6.67
C LEU A 506 -17.68 4.93 6.64
N GLN A 507 -18.29 4.54 5.52
CA GLN A 507 -19.74 4.39 5.42
C GLN A 507 -20.29 3.31 6.34
N LEU A 508 -19.70 2.11 6.34
CA LEU A 508 -20.11 1.02 7.23
C LEU A 508 -19.91 1.37 8.72
N SER A 509 -18.96 2.25 9.02
CA SER A 509 -18.72 2.77 10.38
C SER A 509 -19.62 3.97 10.76
N GLY A 510 -20.51 4.41 9.87
CA GLY A 510 -21.38 5.57 10.08
C GLY A 510 -20.64 6.93 10.08
N LEU A 511 -19.41 6.96 9.58
CA LEU A 511 -18.56 8.16 9.54
C LEU A 511 -18.61 8.90 8.19
N ALA A 512 -19.18 8.29 7.15
CA ALA A 512 -19.36 8.89 5.82
C ALA A 512 -20.80 8.76 5.27
N SER A 513 -21.80 8.65 6.16
CA SER A 513 -23.21 8.59 5.75
C SER A 513 -23.73 9.99 5.41
N SER A 514 -24.27 10.20 4.21
CA SER A 514 -25.09 11.38 3.91
C SER A 514 -26.52 11.16 4.39
N SER A 515 -27.21 12.22 4.84
CA SER A 515 -28.57 12.17 5.39
C SER A 515 -29.64 11.63 4.43
N SER A 516 -29.32 11.48 3.14
CA SER A 516 -30.17 10.81 2.14
C SER A 516 -30.15 9.28 2.27
N SER A 517 -29.04 8.68 2.70
CA SER A 517 -28.88 7.22 2.84
C SER A 517 -29.67 6.62 4.01
N LEU A 518 -30.01 7.44 5.01
CA LEU A 518 -30.80 7.02 6.17
C LEU A 518 -32.30 6.92 5.86
N ARG A 519 -32.79 7.50 4.76
CA ARG A 519 -34.22 7.49 4.40
C ARG A 519 -34.66 6.23 3.65
N SER A 520 -33.75 5.39 3.15
CA SER A 520 -34.09 4.14 2.46
C SER A 520 -34.12 2.90 3.37
N ARG A 521 -33.80 3.04 4.67
CA ARG A 521 -33.84 1.97 5.67
C ARG A 521 -35.01 2.07 6.65
N LYS A 522 -36.17 2.57 6.21
CA LYS A 522 -37.43 2.48 6.95
C LYS A 522 -38.44 1.67 6.19
#